data_AF-A0AAC9BJF2-F1
#
_entry.id   AF-A0AAC9BJF2-F1
#
_cell.length_a   1.000
_cell.length_b   1.000
_cell.length_c   1.000
_cell.angle_alpha   90.00
_cell.angle_beta   90.00
_cell.angle_gamma   90.00
#
_symmetry.space_group_name_H-M   'P 1'
#
loop_
_entity.id
_entity.type
_entity.pdbx_description
1 polymer ?
#
loop_
_entity_poly.entity_id
_entity_poly.type
_entity_poly.pdbx_seq_one_letter_code
_entity_poly.pdbx_strand_id
1 'polypeptide(L)'
;MVVAAAPWETLLIRAGLIDYPHGTLWAGFAPPWLLSLWVLFAIQLNVLFRWLRGRWWLATVLGAVAGPLSFRAGAALGAAQMPDVALTLAVLAAGWALWVPVLVWIGQRSDGTGQLP
;
A
#
# COMPACT_ATOMS: atom_id res chain seq x y z
N MET A 1 5.88 -8.12 -5.38
CA MET A 1 5.26 -7.02 -4.60
C MET A 1 3.89 -6.64 -5.16
N VAL A 2 3.82 -6.13 -6.40
CA VAL A 2 2.56 -5.64 -7.01
C VAL A 2 1.49 -6.74 -7.17
N VAL A 3 1.92 -7.98 -7.46
CA VAL A 3 1.02 -9.14 -7.57
C VAL A 3 0.23 -9.38 -6.28
N ALA A 4 0.79 -9.03 -5.12
CA ALA A 4 0.13 -9.21 -3.82
C ALA A 4 -0.73 -7.98 -3.43
N ALA A 5 -0.46 -6.82 -4.02
CA ALA A 5 -1.26 -5.61 -3.85
C ALA A 5 -2.62 -5.72 -4.54
N ALA A 6 -2.69 -6.34 -5.73
CA ALA A 6 -3.95 -6.45 -6.48
C ALA A 6 -5.06 -7.23 -5.72
N PRO A 7 -4.78 -8.40 -5.11
CA PRO A 7 -5.75 -9.09 -4.26
C PRO A 7 -6.16 -8.28 -3.02
N TRP A 8 -5.22 -7.58 -2.40
CA TRP A 8 -5.49 -6.73 -1.24
C TRP A 8 -6.46 -5.59 -1.57
N GLU A 9 -6.16 -4.82 -2.63
CA GLU A 9 -7.03 -3.73 -3.09
C GLU A 9 -8.40 -4.28 -3.52
N THR A 10 -8.41 -5.41 -4.22
CA THR A 10 -9.67 -6.07 -4.64
C THR A 10 -10.49 -6.52 -3.43
N LEU A 11 -9.85 -7.01 -2.36
CA LEU A 11 -10.53 -7.38 -1.13
C LEU A 11 -11.17 -6.17 -0.44
N LEU A 12 -10.47 -5.04 -0.36
CA LEU A 12 -11.02 -3.80 0.22
C LEU A 12 -12.24 -3.30 -0.55
N ILE A 13 -12.20 -3.38 -1.88
CA ILE A 13 -13.33 -3.01 -2.75
C ILE A 13 -14.50 -3.98 -2.54
N ARG A 14 -14.25 -5.29 -2.56
CA ARG A 14 -15.31 -6.30 -2.37
C ARG A 14 -15.90 -6.32 -0.97
N ALA A 15 -15.13 -5.91 0.04
CA ALA A 15 -15.61 -5.72 1.40
C ALA A 15 -16.47 -4.44 1.55
N GLY A 16 -16.58 -3.61 0.50
CA GLY A 16 -17.33 -2.36 0.52
C GLY A 16 -16.66 -1.26 1.36
N LEU A 17 -15.37 -1.42 1.69
CA LEU A 17 -14.64 -0.44 2.50
C LEU A 17 -14.21 0.78 1.66
N ILE A 18 -13.91 0.54 0.38
CA ILE A 18 -13.45 1.56 -0.55
C ILE A 18 -14.14 1.35 -1.89
N ASP A 19 -14.68 2.44 -2.45
CA ASP A 19 -15.21 2.46 -3.80
C ASP A 19 -14.38 3.41 -4.69
N TYR A 20 -14.09 2.96 -5.92
CA TYR A 20 -13.33 3.72 -6.91
C TYR A 20 -14.24 4.01 -8.11
N PRO A 21 -14.92 5.18 -8.12
CA PRO A 21 -15.95 5.48 -9.13
C PRO A 21 -15.38 5.73 -10.53
N HIS A 22 -14.08 5.98 -10.67
CA HIS A 22 -13.45 6.36 -11.94
C HIS A 22 -12.18 5.54 -12.24
N GLY A 23 -11.95 5.25 -13.53
CA GLY A 23 -10.71 4.62 -13.99
C GLY A 23 -10.58 3.12 -13.71
N THR A 24 -11.68 2.46 -13.37
CA THR A 24 -11.75 1.01 -13.16
C THR A 24 -12.04 0.29 -14.49
N LEU A 25 -11.21 -0.70 -14.87
CA LEU A 25 -11.43 -1.51 -16.08
C LEU A 25 -12.53 -2.55 -15.90
N TRP A 26 -12.63 -3.14 -14.70
CA TRP A 26 -13.64 -4.14 -14.35
C TRP A 26 -14.22 -3.81 -12.97
N ALA A 27 -15.55 -3.69 -12.89
CA ALA A 27 -16.23 -3.41 -11.64
C ALA A 27 -15.84 -4.43 -10.55
N GLY A 28 -15.48 -3.94 -9.36
CA GLY A 28 -15.08 -4.77 -8.23
C GLY A 28 -13.62 -5.27 -8.26
N PHE A 29 -12.78 -4.76 -9.16
CA PHE A 29 -11.34 -5.03 -9.20
C PHE A 29 -10.52 -3.76 -9.02
N ALA A 30 -9.29 -3.93 -8.53
CA ALA A 30 -8.34 -2.84 -8.38
C ALA A 30 -8.08 -2.15 -9.73
N PRO A 31 -8.23 -0.82 -9.83
CA PRO A 31 -8.00 -0.12 -11.07
C PRO A 31 -6.50 -0.13 -11.45
N PRO A 32 -6.15 -0.15 -12.76
CA PRO A 32 -4.75 -0.23 -13.19
C PRO A 32 -3.90 0.93 -12.68
N TRP A 33 -4.46 2.14 -12.59
CA TRP A 33 -3.74 3.32 -12.10
C TRP A 33 -3.31 3.16 -10.64
N LEU A 34 -4.11 2.49 -9.80
CA LEU A 34 -3.77 2.20 -8.42
C LEU A 34 -2.63 1.17 -8.33
N LEU A 35 -2.63 0.18 -9.22
CA LEU A 35 -1.52 -0.76 -9.33
C LEU A 35 -0.22 -0.08 -9.77
N SER A 36 -0.30 0.93 -10.65
CA SER A 36 0.84 1.77 -11.01
C SER A 36 1.38 2.57 -9.81
N LEU A 37 0.50 3.11 -8.95
CA LEU A 37 0.93 3.76 -7.71
C LEU A 37 1.63 2.79 -6.77
N TRP A 38 1.17 1.54 -6.69
CA TRP A 38 1.84 0.48 -5.95
C TRP A 38 3.24 0.16 -6.49
N VAL A 39 3.44 0.18 -7.81
CA VAL A 39 4.78 0.04 -8.44
C VAL A 39 5.69 1.19 -8.02
N LEU A 40 5.22 2.43 -8.15
CA LEU A 40 5.99 3.63 -7.77
C LEU A 40 6.35 3.61 -6.29
N PHE A 41 5.39 3.23 -5.44
CA PHE A 41 5.61 3.09 -4.01
C PHE A 41 6.67 2.03 -3.69
N ALA A 42 6.65 0.89 -4.37
CA ALA A 42 7.69 -0.13 -4.21
C ALA A 42 9.09 0.40 -4.59
N ILE A 43 9.20 1.19 -5.67
CA ILE A 43 10.47 1.82 -6.06
C ILE A 43 10.93 2.81 -4.98
N GLN A 44 10.03 3.68 -4.52
CA GLN A 44 10.31 4.67 -3.47
C GLN A 44 10.75 4.00 -2.16
N LEU A 45 10.08 2.91 -1.75
CA LEU A 45 10.48 2.12 -0.59
C LEU A 45 11.89 1.55 -0.72
N ASN A 46 12.25 1.03 -1.90
CA ASN A 46 13.56 0.45 -2.14
C ASN A 46 14.69 1.48 -2.08
N VAL A 47 14.48 2.69 -2.60
CA VAL A 47 15.50 3.75 -2.65
C VAL A 47 15.55 4.56 -1.36
N LEU A 48 14.40 5.09 -0.93
CA LEU A 48 14.34 6.07 0.18
C LEU A 48 14.37 5.42 1.56
N PHE A 49 13.90 4.18 1.69
CA PHE A 49 13.73 3.52 2.99
C PHE A 49 14.76 2.42 3.25
N ARG A 50 15.92 2.45 2.58
CA ARG A 50 17.08 1.60 2.93
C ARG A 50 17.47 1.72 4.41
N TRP A 51 17.32 2.90 5.01
CA TRP A 51 17.62 3.15 6.42
C TRP A 51 16.58 2.52 7.39
N LEU A 52 15.43 2.09 6.88
CA LEU A 52 14.37 1.41 7.64
C LEU A 52 14.62 -0.09 7.78
N ARG A 53 15.62 -0.62 7.05
CA ARG A 53 16.05 -2.02 7.12
C ARG A 53 16.57 -2.32 8.54
N GLY A 54 16.06 -3.39 9.16
CA GLY A 54 16.35 -3.75 10.54
C GLY A 54 15.56 -2.97 11.60
N ARG A 55 14.80 -1.94 11.22
CA ARG A 55 13.94 -1.13 12.11
C ARG A 55 12.47 -1.45 11.90
N TRP A 56 12.10 -2.73 12.06
CA TRP A 56 10.77 -3.25 11.76
C TRP A 56 9.64 -2.53 12.48
N TRP A 57 9.87 -2.13 13.74
CA TRP A 57 8.89 -1.35 14.52
C TRP A 57 8.56 -0.01 13.86
N LEU A 58 9.57 0.74 13.42
CA LEU A 58 9.37 2.01 12.72
C LEU A 58 8.64 1.79 11.39
N ALA A 59 8.95 0.72 10.66
CA ALA A 59 8.24 0.36 9.44
C ALA A 59 6.75 0.09 9.69
N THR A 60 6.42 -0.63 10.76
CA THR A 60 5.05 -0.91 11.17
C THR A 60 4.30 0.37 11.55
N VAL A 61 4.86 1.20 12.43
CA VAL A 61 4.21 2.44 12.87
C VAL A 61 4.03 3.42 11.71
N LEU A 62 5.06 3.58 10.87
CA LEU A 62 4.96 4.44 9.69
C LEU A 62 3.90 3.91 8.71
N GLY A 63 3.82 2.59 8.49
CA GLY A 63 2.76 2.01 7.67
C GLY A 63 1.37 2.26 8.24
N ALA A 64 1.19 2.04 9.55
CA ALA A 64 -0.08 2.22 10.23
C ALA A 64 -0.61 3.66 10.14
N VAL A 65 0.27 4.66 10.02
CA VAL A 65 -0.11 6.08 9.93
C VAL A 65 -0.14 6.56 8.47
N ALA A 66 0.93 6.33 7.72
CA ALA A 66 1.08 6.84 6.36
C ALA A 66 0.13 6.17 5.35
N GLY A 67 -0.19 4.89 5.57
CA GLY A 67 -1.14 4.16 4.74
C GLY A 67 -2.54 4.81 4.76
N PRO A 68 -3.24 4.84 5.91
CA PRO A 68 -4.54 5.48 6.04
C PRO A 68 -4.55 6.95 5.59
N LEU A 69 -3.48 7.69 5.91
CA LEU A 69 -3.37 9.09 5.50
C LEU A 69 -3.31 9.26 3.98
N SER A 70 -2.59 8.38 3.28
CA SER A 70 -2.52 8.39 1.81
C SER A 70 -3.88 8.09 1.17
N PHE A 71 -4.61 7.11 1.71
CA PHE A 71 -5.96 6.80 1.23
C PHE A 71 -6.95 7.93 1.53
N ARG A 72 -6.87 8.56 2.71
CA ARG A 72 -7.67 9.73 3.06
C ARG A 72 -7.37 10.92 2.15
N ALA A 73 -6.10 11.15 1.80
CA ALA A 73 -5.71 12.17 0.84
C ALA A 73 -6.28 11.86 -0.56
N GLY A 74 -6.20 10.60 -1.02
CA GLY A 74 -6.84 10.18 -2.26
C GLY A 74 -8.35 10.40 -2.28
N ALA A 75 -9.04 10.07 -1.18
CA ALA A 75 -10.46 10.35 -1.04
C ALA A 75 -10.78 11.84 -1.05
N ALA A 76 -9.97 12.67 -0.38
CA ALA A 76 -10.12 14.13 -0.40
C ALA A 76 -9.89 14.73 -1.79
N LEU A 77 -9.11 14.07 -2.64
CA LEU A 77 -8.90 14.43 -4.05
C LEU A 77 -10.00 13.86 -4.99
N GLY A 78 -11.01 13.17 -4.45
CA GLY A 78 -12.10 12.58 -5.21
C GLY A 78 -11.75 11.26 -5.92
N ALA A 79 -10.58 10.66 -5.63
CA ALA A 79 -10.15 9.42 -6.25
C ALA A 79 -10.89 8.18 -5.70
N ALA A 80 -11.36 8.23 -4.46
CA ALA A 80 -12.02 7.12 -3.78
C ALA A 80 -13.13 7.60 -2.85
N GLN A 81 -14.13 6.76 -2.61
CA GLN A 81 -15.18 6.97 -1.63
C GLN A 81 -15.07 5.91 -0.53
N MET A 82 -15.36 6.31 0.71
CA MET A 82 -15.27 5.45 1.89
C MET A 82 -16.62 5.50 2.62
N PRO A 83 -17.44 4.43 2.53
CA PRO A 83 -18.76 4.41 3.18
C PRO A 83 -18.68 4.57 4.70
N ASP A 84 -17.73 3.88 5.34
CA ASP A 84 -17.39 4.06 6.75
C ASP A 84 -15.91 4.45 6.87
N VAL A 85 -15.67 5.76 7.00
CA VAL A 85 -14.32 6.31 7.10
C VAL A 85 -13.55 5.75 8.30
N ALA A 86 -14.20 5.58 9.45
CA ALA A 86 -13.50 5.14 10.67
C ALA A 86 -13.07 3.67 10.53
N LEU A 87 -13.98 2.80 10.10
CA LEU A 87 -13.68 1.39 9.86
C LEU A 87 -12.63 1.22 8.77
N THR A 88 -12.78 1.93 7.64
CA THR A 88 -11.84 1.85 6.52
C THR A 88 -10.44 2.30 6.95
N LEU A 89 -10.31 3.41 7.69
CA LEU A 89 -9.01 3.86 8.19
C LEU A 89 -8.41 2.88 9.20
N ALA A 90 -9.21 2.25 10.05
CA ALA A 90 -8.73 1.24 11.00
C ALA A 90 -8.22 -0.03 10.29
N VAL A 91 -8.96 -0.53 9.29
CA VAL A 91 -8.55 -1.68 8.48
C VAL A 91 -7.30 -1.35 7.66
N LEU A 92 -7.25 -0.17 7.06
CA LEU A 92 -6.06 0.32 6.37
C LEU A 92 -4.88 0.43 7.32
N ALA A 93 -5.06 0.92 8.55
CA ALA A 93 -3.98 1.05 9.52
C ALA A 93 -3.40 -0.32 9.85
N ALA A 94 -4.26 -1.29 10.15
CA ALA A 94 -3.85 -2.66 10.45
C ALA A 94 -3.18 -3.34 9.24
N GLY A 95 -3.75 -3.20 8.05
CA GLY A 95 -3.19 -3.76 6.82
C GLY A 95 -1.83 -3.15 6.48
N TRP A 96 -1.72 -1.82 6.50
CA TRP A 96 -0.49 -1.10 6.17
C TRP A 96 0.61 -1.27 7.21
N ALA A 97 0.26 -1.47 8.48
CA ALA A 97 1.20 -1.85 9.54
C ALA A 97 1.95 -3.15 9.22
N LEU A 98 1.31 -4.08 8.49
CA LEU A 98 1.92 -5.33 8.04
C LEU A 98 2.55 -5.19 6.66
N TRP A 99 1.92 -4.46 5.73
CA TRP A 99 2.42 -4.32 4.37
C TRP A 99 3.78 -3.62 4.32
N VAL A 100 3.96 -2.51 5.02
CA VAL A 100 5.21 -1.75 4.95
C VAL A 100 6.44 -2.56 5.39
N PRO A 101 6.45 -3.27 6.55
CA PRO A 101 7.59 -4.13 6.89
C PRO A 101 7.78 -5.28 5.89
N VAL A 102 6.70 -5.92 5.39
CA VAL A 102 6.82 -6.97 4.36
C VAL A 102 7.46 -6.43 3.09
N LEU A 103 7.09 -5.23 2.64
CA LEU A 103 7.67 -4.60 1.45
C LEU A 103 9.14 -4.25 1.68
N VAL A 104 9.49 -3.68 2.83
CA VAL A 104 10.89 -3.40 3.19
C VAL A 104 11.73 -4.68 3.18
N TRP A 105 11.18 -5.81 3.65
CA TRP A 105 11.85 -7.11 3.64
C TRP A 105 12.04 -7.67 2.23
N ILE A 106 11.01 -7.62 1.38
CA ILE A 106 11.14 -8.07 -0.02
C ILE A 106 12.16 -7.18 -0.75
N GLY A 107 12.15 -5.87 -0.49
CA GLY A 107 13.06 -4.92 -1.11
C GLY A 107 14.53 -5.16 -0.75
N GLN A 108 14.81 -5.56 0.50
CA GLN A 108 16.15 -5.99 0.91
C GLN A 108 16.71 -7.14 0.07
N ARG A 109 15.85 -8.03 -0.42
CA ARG A 109 16.26 -9.19 -1.23
C ARG A 109 16.42 -8.87 -2.71
N SER A 110 15.73 -7.84 -3.19
CA SER A 110 15.82 -7.39 -4.58
C SER A 110 17.03 -6.48 -4.82
N ASP A 111 17.59 -5.87 -3.77
CA ASP A 111 18.89 -5.20 -3.80
C ASP A 111 20.01 -6.25 -3.92
N GLY A 112 20.21 -6.79 -5.12
CA GLY A 112 21.29 -7.70 -5.48
C GLY A 112 22.69 -7.06 -5.49
N THR A 113 23.00 -6.15 -4.57
CA THR A 113 24.32 -5.52 -4.42
C THR A 113 24.91 -5.78 -3.04
N GLY A 114 25.56 -6.93 -2.90
CA GLY A 114 26.38 -7.33 -1.76
C GLY A 114 26.18 -8.82 -1.47
N GLN A 115 27.05 -9.74 -1.89
CA GLN A 115 28.51 -9.69 -1.81
C GLN A 115 29.12 -10.35 -3.06
N LEU A 116 29.87 -9.58 -3.86
CA LEU A 116 30.96 -10.18 -4.64
C LEU A 116 32.14 -10.28 -3.67
N PRO A 117 32.61 -11.49 -3.30
CA PRO A 117 33.94 -11.65 -2.70
C PRO A 117 35.04 -11.28 -3.70
#